data_AF-A0A4S2RSL4-F1
#
_entry.id   AF-A0A4S2RSL4-F1
#
_cell.length_a   1.000
_cell.length_b   1.000
_cell.length_c   1.000
_cell.angle_alpha   90.00
_cell.angle_beta   90.00
_cell.angle_gamma   90.00
#
_symmetry.space_group_name_H-M   'P 1'
#
loop_
_entity.id
_entity.type
_entity.pdbx_description
1 polymer ?
#
loop_
_entity_poly.entity_id
_entity_poly.type
_entity_poly.pdbx_seq_one_letter_code
_entity_poly.pdbx_strand_id
1 'polypeptide(L)'
;MKGHQGSLYQSLAKELRKYVLTVAGNSKCVEGAMVTSGAAAGCADMAKTGSTATWNDLLNEWLNGKGGVRTFGAGSLLTQQLAGNKYSTELLAELQKKISGAGYDISPNDPDAKLGGVSKRKDPKSNILRDITGMLTDGQHGASTPEAFFGSYDQVHQVINVDKQNRSFTVAFAAYNATGMHSLTHFWPDVAQGRQMANLHQTYYWTVTVTE
;
A
#
# COMPACT_ATOMS: atom_id res chain seq x y z
N MET A 1 4.76 19.73 -18.06
CA MET A 1 5.04 19.28 -16.67
C MET A 1 5.29 17.76 -16.66
N LYS A 2 6.55 17.31 -16.83
CA LYS A 2 6.92 15.87 -16.89
C LYS A 2 7.90 15.43 -15.76
N GLY A 3 8.24 16.31 -14.82
CA GLY A 3 9.28 16.06 -13.81
C GLY A 3 8.83 15.49 -12.46
N HIS A 4 7.53 15.49 -12.14
CA HIS A 4 7.03 15.08 -10.81
C HIS A 4 6.72 13.58 -10.65
N GLN A 5 6.57 12.82 -11.75
CA GLN A 5 6.19 11.40 -11.66
C GLN A 5 7.38 10.47 -11.41
N GLY A 6 8.57 10.78 -11.94
CA GLY A 6 9.78 10.00 -11.66
C GLY A 6 10.21 10.09 -10.19
N SER A 7 9.98 11.23 -9.55
CA SER A 7 10.37 11.47 -8.16
C SER A 7 9.51 10.70 -7.14
N LEU A 8 8.20 10.54 -7.40
CA LEU A 8 7.32 9.82 -6.46
C LEU A 8 7.70 8.34 -6.35
N TYR A 9 7.90 7.65 -7.47
CA TYR A 9 8.29 6.23 -7.45
C TYR A 9 9.66 6.00 -6.87
N GLN A 10 10.62 6.88 -7.19
CA GLN A 10 11.95 6.81 -6.59
C GLN A 10 11.89 7.02 -5.09
N SER A 11 11.07 7.96 -4.60
CA SER A 11 10.84 8.15 -3.16
C SER A 11 10.16 6.94 -2.54
N LEU A 12 9.10 6.40 -3.14
CA LEU A 12 8.38 5.24 -2.59
C LEU A 12 9.25 3.97 -2.57
N ALA A 13 10.08 3.75 -3.61
CA ALA A 13 11.05 2.67 -3.64
C ALA A 13 12.17 2.83 -2.58
N LYS A 14 12.65 4.07 -2.34
CA LYS A 14 13.59 4.36 -1.25
C LYS A 14 12.97 4.05 0.11
N GLU A 15 11.71 4.42 0.32
CA GLU A 15 11.00 4.13 1.56
C GLU A 15 10.72 2.62 1.73
N LEU A 16 10.38 1.91 0.65
CA LEU A 16 10.24 0.44 0.67
C LEU A 16 11.55 -0.22 1.10
N ARG A 17 12.70 0.24 0.59
CA ARG A 17 14.00 -0.29 0.99
C ARG A 17 14.26 -0.08 2.49
N LYS A 18 13.89 1.07 3.04
CA LYS A 18 14.04 1.33 4.49
C LYS A 18 13.13 0.45 5.33
N TYR A 19 11.89 0.22 4.88
CA TYR A 19 10.97 -0.72 5.50
C TYR A 19 11.59 -2.12 5.56
N VAL A 20 12.06 -2.65 4.43
CA VAL A 20 12.69 -3.97 4.33
C VAL A 20 13.92 -4.09 5.24
N LEU A 21 14.81 -3.09 5.24
CA LEU A 21 15.99 -3.08 6.11
C LEU A 21 15.61 -3.11 7.59
N THR A 22 14.51 -2.43 7.97
CA THR A 22 14.04 -2.37 9.36
C THR A 22 13.45 -3.70 9.80
N VAL A 23 12.55 -4.29 9.01
CA VAL A 23 11.94 -5.59 9.31
C VAL A 23 12.97 -6.72 9.31
N ALA A 24 14.01 -6.63 8.48
CA ALA A 24 15.12 -7.59 8.49
C ALA A 24 16.09 -7.43 9.69
N GLY A 25 15.83 -6.50 10.62
CA GLY A 25 16.70 -6.24 11.77
C GLY A 25 18.02 -5.53 11.44
N ASN A 26 18.17 -5.05 10.20
CA ASN A 26 19.37 -4.35 9.72
C ASN A 26 19.35 -2.84 10.02
N SER A 27 18.26 -2.33 10.58
CA SER A 27 18.12 -0.95 11.05
C SER A 27 17.63 -0.94 12.50
N LYS A 28 18.17 -0.04 13.33
CA LYS A 28 17.68 0.15 14.71
C LYS A 28 16.39 0.95 14.73
N CYS A 29 15.41 0.46 15.47
CA CYS A 29 14.22 1.22 15.84
C CYS A 29 14.54 2.16 17.00
N VAL A 30 14.50 3.45 16.73
CA VAL A 30 14.75 4.49 17.73
C VAL A 30 13.44 5.22 17.98
N GLU A 31 12.86 4.99 19.15
CA GLU A 31 11.67 5.69 19.61
C GLU A 31 11.93 7.21 19.67
N GLY A 32 10.99 8.01 19.15
CA GLY A 32 11.10 9.48 19.15
C GLY A 32 12.02 10.11 18.09
N ALA A 33 12.75 9.31 17.29
CA ALA A 33 13.51 9.85 16.16
C ALA A 33 12.57 10.24 15.01
N MET A 34 12.91 11.30 14.25
CA MET A 34 12.26 11.59 12.96
C MET A 34 12.64 10.49 11.95
N VAL A 35 11.92 9.38 12.01
CA VAL A 35 12.05 8.27 11.07
C VAL A 35 11.18 8.52 9.84
N THR A 36 11.64 8.03 8.69
CA THR A 36 10.82 8.10 7.47
C THR A 36 9.69 7.07 7.53
N SER A 37 8.64 7.25 6.72
CA SER A 37 7.43 6.42 6.80
C SER A 37 7.71 4.92 6.69
N GLY A 38 8.63 4.50 5.80
CA GLY A 38 8.99 3.09 5.68
C GLY A 38 9.66 2.53 6.94
N ALA A 39 10.57 3.29 7.56
CA ALA A 39 11.22 2.88 8.81
C ALA A 39 10.25 2.86 9.99
N ALA A 40 9.34 3.86 10.07
CA ALA A 40 8.29 3.90 11.08
C ALA A 40 7.37 2.66 11.01
N ALA A 41 6.90 2.31 9.80
CA ALA A 41 6.10 1.12 9.57
C ALA A 41 6.85 -0.16 9.95
N GLY A 42 8.12 -0.28 9.55
CA GLY A 42 8.94 -1.45 9.86
C GLY A 42 9.17 -1.62 11.36
N CYS A 43 9.36 -0.51 12.08
CA CYS A 43 9.50 -0.54 13.53
C CYS A 43 8.20 -0.92 14.24
N ALA A 44 7.07 -0.41 13.77
CA ALA A 44 5.76 -0.81 14.28
C ALA A 44 5.51 -2.32 14.08
N ASP A 45 5.85 -2.86 12.91
CA ASP A 45 5.73 -4.30 12.63
C ASP A 45 6.65 -5.14 13.52
N MET A 46 7.92 -4.74 13.70
CA MET A 46 8.87 -5.41 14.59
C MET A 46 8.41 -5.39 16.06
N ALA A 47 7.84 -4.27 16.50
CA ALA A 47 7.25 -4.13 17.83
C ALA A 47 5.88 -4.82 17.97
N LYS A 48 5.34 -5.39 16.89
CA LYS A 48 3.98 -5.97 16.81
C LYS A 48 2.88 -4.98 17.19
N THR A 49 3.14 -3.69 17.00
CA THR A 49 2.19 -2.60 17.22
C THR A 49 1.51 -2.27 15.90
N GLY A 50 0.53 -3.08 15.51
CA GLY A 50 -0.30 -2.83 14.33
C GLY A 50 -1.30 -1.68 14.56
N SER A 51 -1.68 -0.98 13.50
CA SER A 51 -2.78 0.00 13.56
C SER A 51 -4.12 -0.72 13.51
N THR A 52 -5.04 -0.37 14.42
CA THR A 52 -6.44 -0.82 14.40
C THR A 52 -7.35 0.08 13.56
N ALA A 53 -6.79 1.11 12.91
CA ALA A 53 -7.58 2.01 12.07
C ALA A 53 -8.32 1.25 10.98
N THR A 54 -9.58 1.63 10.75
CA THR A 54 -10.44 1.02 9.73
C THR A 54 -10.68 1.98 8.56
N TRP A 55 -11.38 1.51 7.52
CA TRP A 55 -11.74 2.37 6.40
C TRP A 55 -12.74 3.44 6.87
N ASN A 56 -13.64 3.08 7.78
CA ASN A 56 -14.56 4.02 8.41
C ASN A 56 -13.81 5.14 9.14
N ASP A 57 -12.73 4.82 9.87
CA ASP A 57 -11.91 5.83 10.54
C ASP A 57 -11.30 6.82 9.53
N LEU A 58 -10.71 6.31 8.44
CA LEU A 58 -10.16 7.17 7.38
C LEU A 58 -11.23 8.02 6.70
N LEU A 59 -12.42 7.46 6.48
CA LEU A 59 -13.55 8.21 5.94
C LEU A 59 -13.98 9.34 6.90
N ASN A 60 -14.05 9.06 8.19
CA ASN A 60 -14.44 10.05 9.20
C ASN A 60 -13.37 11.14 9.37
N GLU A 61 -12.09 10.78 9.39
CA GLU A 61 -11.00 11.76 9.42
C GLU A 61 -11.10 12.71 8.23
N TRP A 62 -11.31 12.15 7.05
CA TRP A 62 -11.46 12.89 5.81
C TRP A 62 -12.68 13.81 5.83
N LEU A 63 -13.86 13.30 6.21
CA LEU A 63 -15.13 14.03 6.26
C LEU A 63 -15.15 15.17 7.29
N ASN A 64 -14.40 15.02 8.39
CA ASN A 64 -14.37 15.96 9.50
C ASN A 64 -13.18 16.93 9.44
N GLY A 65 -12.46 16.99 8.33
CA GLY A 65 -11.37 17.96 8.14
C GLY A 65 -10.07 17.58 8.84
N LYS A 66 -9.95 16.37 9.36
CA LYS A 66 -8.80 15.87 10.12
C LYS A 66 -7.79 15.19 9.19
N GLY A 67 -7.32 15.94 8.19
CA GLY A 67 -6.36 15.45 7.20
C GLY A 67 -5.00 15.04 7.77
N GLY A 68 -4.08 14.75 6.86
CA GLY A 68 -2.66 14.53 7.21
C GLY A 68 -2.05 13.32 6.55
N VAL A 69 -0.85 12.98 7.01
CA VAL A 69 -0.09 11.80 6.55
C VAL A 69 -0.38 10.64 7.50
N ARG A 70 -0.65 9.47 6.93
CA ARG A 70 -0.86 8.20 7.62
C ARG A 70 0.08 7.17 7.04
N THR A 71 0.60 6.31 7.90
CA THR A 71 1.54 5.26 7.54
C THR A 71 1.11 3.97 8.21
N PHE A 72 1.07 2.89 7.43
CA PHE A 72 0.53 1.62 7.84
C PHE A 72 1.52 0.50 7.50
N GLY A 73 1.95 -0.26 8.51
CA GLY A 73 2.74 -1.47 8.35
C GLY A 73 1.87 -2.70 8.05
N ALA A 74 2.52 -3.86 7.96
CA ALA A 74 1.89 -5.15 7.69
C ALA A 74 0.91 -5.59 8.78
N GLY A 75 1.14 -5.15 10.04
CA GLY A 75 0.25 -5.43 11.15
C GLY A 75 -1.10 -4.70 11.12
N SER A 76 -1.31 -3.75 10.20
CA SER A 76 -2.57 -3.00 10.13
C SER A 76 -3.64 -3.72 9.30
N LEU A 77 -4.90 -3.57 9.72
CA LEU A 77 -6.05 -4.13 9.02
C LEU A 77 -6.14 -3.63 7.56
N LEU A 78 -5.90 -2.33 7.36
CA LEU A 78 -5.96 -1.69 6.04
C LEU A 78 -4.91 -2.23 5.08
N THR A 79 -3.68 -2.43 5.56
CA THR A 79 -2.62 -3.03 4.75
C THR A 79 -2.95 -4.49 4.40
N GLN A 80 -3.50 -5.26 5.34
CA GLN A 80 -3.89 -6.66 5.07
C GLN A 80 -4.99 -6.76 4.01
N GLN A 81 -6.00 -5.89 4.07
CA GLN A 81 -7.04 -5.81 3.05
C GLN A 81 -6.47 -5.40 1.69
N LEU A 82 -5.55 -4.43 1.66
CA LEU A 82 -4.88 -4.02 0.42
C LEU A 82 -3.99 -5.13 -0.17
N ALA A 83 -3.25 -5.84 0.69
CA ALA A 83 -2.38 -6.95 0.29
C ALA A 83 -3.17 -8.12 -0.30
N GLY A 84 -4.39 -8.35 0.18
CA GLY A 84 -5.31 -9.38 -0.32
C GLY A 84 -6.11 -8.98 -1.56
N ASN A 85 -5.95 -7.75 -2.08
CA ASN A 85 -6.73 -7.30 -3.23
C ASN A 85 -6.35 -8.05 -4.53
N LYS A 86 -7.24 -7.99 -5.52
CA LYS A 86 -7.05 -8.67 -6.82
C LYS A 86 -5.74 -8.30 -7.52
N TYR A 87 -5.29 -7.05 -7.39
CA TYR A 87 -4.10 -6.57 -8.09
C TYR A 87 -2.80 -7.09 -7.48
N SER A 88 -2.75 -7.21 -6.16
CA SER A 88 -1.62 -7.78 -5.44
C SER A 88 -1.55 -9.29 -5.69
N THR A 89 -2.69 -9.99 -5.67
CA THR A 89 -2.74 -11.43 -5.93
C THR A 89 -2.40 -11.78 -7.39
N GLU A 90 -2.90 -11.02 -8.37
CA GLU A 90 -2.52 -11.17 -9.78
C GLU A 90 -1.01 -10.99 -9.99
N LEU A 91 -0.42 -9.94 -9.39
CA LEU A 91 1.02 -9.68 -9.49
C LEU A 91 1.85 -10.82 -8.86
N LEU A 92 1.44 -11.29 -7.68
CA LEU A 92 2.10 -12.43 -7.02
C LEU A 92 2.02 -13.69 -7.89
N ALA A 93 0.87 -13.95 -8.53
CA ALA A 93 0.71 -15.09 -9.44
C ALA A 93 1.60 -14.97 -10.69
N GLU A 94 1.76 -13.77 -11.26
CA GLU A 94 2.69 -13.52 -12.36
C GLU A 94 4.15 -13.75 -11.96
N LEU A 95 4.55 -13.26 -10.79
CA LEU A 95 5.89 -13.49 -10.25
C LEU A 95 6.14 -14.98 -9.98
N GLN A 96 5.16 -15.66 -9.38
CA GLN A 96 5.23 -17.10 -9.15
C GLN A 96 5.46 -17.86 -10.46
N LYS A 97 4.66 -17.59 -11.51
CA LYS A 97 4.85 -18.24 -12.82
C LYS A 97 6.26 -18.04 -13.37
N LYS A 98 6.82 -16.84 -13.25
CA LYS A 98 8.19 -16.54 -13.73
C LYS A 98 9.25 -17.28 -12.92
N ILE A 99 9.17 -17.22 -11.59
CA ILE A 99 10.16 -17.81 -10.68
C ILE A 99 10.09 -19.34 -10.75
N SER A 100 8.89 -19.92 -10.70
CA SER A 100 8.68 -21.37 -10.86
C SER A 100 9.11 -21.85 -12.25
N GLY A 101 8.84 -21.08 -13.31
CA GLY A 101 9.30 -21.37 -14.67
C GLY A 101 10.84 -21.36 -14.81
N ALA A 102 11.53 -20.57 -13.99
CA ALA A 102 12.99 -20.58 -13.85
C ALA A 102 13.51 -21.64 -12.86
N GLY A 103 12.64 -22.49 -12.29
CA GLY A 103 13.03 -23.48 -11.29
C GLY A 103 13.61 -22.88 -10.01
N TYR A 104 13.17 -21.67 -9.64
CA TYR A 104 13.70 -20.86 -8.53
C TYR A 104 15.19 -20.51 -8.67
N ASP A 105 15.78 -20.69 -9.86
CA ASP A 105 17.17 -20.36 -10.16
C ASP A 105 17.28 -18.95 -10.75
N ILE A 106 16.78 -17.97 -9.99
CA ILE A 106 16.76 -16.58 -10.40
C ILE A 106 17.14 -15.69 -9.22
N SER A 107 18.04 -14.74 -9.46
CA SER A 107 18.47 -13.80 -8.43
C SER A 107 17.52 -12.60 -8.40
N PRO A 108 17.00 -12.18 -7.23
CA PRO A 108 16.24 -10.95 -7.10
C PRO A 108 17.01 -9.68 -7.52
N ASN A 109 18.34 -9.76 -7.52
CA ASN A 109 19.23 -8.66 -7.90
C ASN A 109 19.65 -8.69 -9.36
N ASP A 110 19.20 -9.69 -10.13
CA ASP A 110 19.49 -9.77 -11.55
C ASP A 110 18.72 -8.65 -12.30
N PRO A 111 19.43 -7.71 -12.95
CA PRO A 111 18.79 -6.62 -13.69
C PRO A 111 17.93 -7.11 -14.87
N ASP A 112 18.23 -8.28 -15.43
CA ASP A 112 17.50 -8.84 -16.58
C ASP A 112 16.23 -9.58 -16.14
N ALA A 113 16.17 -10.02 -14.87
CA ALA A 113 15.04 -10.75 -14.31
C ALA A 113 13.76 -9.91 -14.14
N LYS A 114 13.88 -8.57 -14.07
CA LYS A 114 12.75 -7.62 -13.93
C LYS A 114 11.72 -8.04 -12.86
N LEU A 115 12.21 -8.43 -11.68
CA LEU A 115 11.42 -8.93 -10.55
C LEU A 115 10.93 -7.83 -9.59
N GLY A 116 11.08 -6.57 -9.99
CA GLY A 116 10.52 -5.42 -9.31
C GLY A 116 9.85 -4.50 -10.31
N GLY A 117 9.01 -3.61 -9.82
CA GLY A 117 8.29 -2.73 -10.72
C GLY A 117 7.36 -1.75 -10.04
N VAL A 118 6.75 -0.94 -10.90
CA VAL A 118 5.81 0.11 -10.53
C VAL A 118 4.49 -0.18 -11.20
N SER A 119 3.39 -0.03 -10.48
CA SER A 119 2.03 -0.15 -11.00
C SER A 119 1.21 1.07 -10.63
N LYS A 120 0.62 1.71 -11.64
CA LYS A 120 -0.42 2.73 -11.47
C LYS A 120 -1.76 2.04 -11.55
N ARG A 121 -2.57 2.13 -10.50
CA ARG A 121 -3.95 1.67 -10.54
C ARG A 121 -4.84 2.90 -10.59
N LYS A 122 -5.54 3.08 -11.70
CA LYS A 122 -6.61 4.07 -11.83
C LYS A 122 -7.94 3.34 -11.73
N ASP A 123 -8.76 3.74 -10.77
CA ASP A 123 -10.10 3.19 -10.65
C ASP A 123 -11.07 3.98 -11.53
N PRO A 124 -11.99 3.32 -12.26
CA PRO A 124 -13.09 4.01 -12.90
C PRO A 124 -14.02 4.56 -11.82
N LYS A 125 -14.16 5.90 -11.78
CA LYS A 125 -15.00 6.68 -10.83
C LYS A 125 -16.43 6.14 -10.59
N SER A 126 -16.91 5.17 -11.37
CA SER A 126 -18.20 4.49 -11.27
C SER A 126 -18.42 3.69 -9.97
N ASN A 127 -17.38 3.32 -9.21
CA ASN A 127 -17.52 2.49 -8.00
C ASN A 127 -17.70 3.27 -6.70
N ILE A 128 -17.72 4.60 -6.75
CA ILE A 128 -17.56 5.43 -5.55
C ILE A 128 -18.64 5.22 -4.47
N LEU A 129 -19.89 4.95 -4.86
CA LEU A 129 -20.97 4.66 -3.91
C LEU A 129 -20.76 3.31 -3.21
N ARG A 130 -20.33 2.30 -3.98
CA ARG A 130 -20.02 0.97 -3.46
C ARG A 130 -18.84 1.03 -2.50
N ASP A 131 -17.90 1.91 -2.77
CA ASP A 131 -16.68 2.06 -1.99
C ASP A 131 -16.92 2.87 -0.73
N ILE A 132 -17.70 3.97 -0.79
CA ILE A 132 -18.17 4.68 0.41
C ILE A 132 -18.98 3.72 1.30
N THR A 133 -19.85 2.91 0.71
CA THR A 133 -20.59 1.87 1.47
C THR A 133 -19.64 0.84 2.09
N GLY A 134 -18.63 0.42 1.32
CA GLY A 134 -17.51 -0.40 1.78
C GLY A 134 -16.83 0.19 3.00
N MET A 135 -16.46 1.46 2.94
CA MET A 135 -15.80 2.14 4.05
C MET A 135 -16.70 2.30 5.27
N LEU A 136 -17.97 2.70 5.08
CA LEU A 136 -18.92 2.85 6.19
C LEU A 136 -19.18 1.55 6.94
N THR A 137 -19.04 0.41 6.25
CA THR A 137 -19.32 -0.92 6.80
C THR A 137 -18.05 -1.74 7.02
N ASP A 138 -16.87 -1.13 6.87
CA ASP A 138 -15.56 -1.80 6.93
C ASP A 138 -15.48 -3.08 6.10
N GLY A 139 -16.12 -3.05 4.92
CA GLY A 139 -16.11 -4.13 3.94
C GLY A 139 -17.18 -5.20 4.14
N GLN A 140 -18.08 -5.06 5.12
CA GLN A 140 -19.22 -5.98 5.29
C GLN A 140 -20.24 -5.85 4.15
N HIS A 141 -20.43 -4.65 3.61
CA HIS A 141 -21.28 -4.35 2.47
C HIS A 141 -20.54 -3.47 1.46
N GLY A 142 -20.85 -3.58 0.17
CA GLY A 142 -20.13 -2.83 -0.85
C GLY A 142 -18.75 -3.41 -1.16
N ALA A 143 -17.73 -2.56 -1.31
CA ALA A 143 -16.37 -3.01 -1.63
C ALA A 143 -15.55 -3.27 -0.36
N SER A 144 -14.91 -4.46 -0.27
CA SER A 144 -14.04 -4.83 0.85
C SER A 144 -12.73 -4.03 0.91
N THR A 145 -12.31 -3.48 -0.23
CA THR A 145 -11.20 -2.54 -0.36
C THR A 145 -11.71 -1.39 -1.22
N PRO A 146 -11.73 -0.15 -0.73
CA PRO A 146 -12.40 0.96 -1.41
C PRO A 146 -11.52 1.55 -2.53
N GLU A 147 -11.38 0.82 -3.64
CA GLU A 147 -10.53 1.12 -4.81
C GLU A 147 -10.71 2.55 -5.40
N ALA A 148 -11.93 3.07 -5.42
CA ALA A 148 -12.33 4.41 -5.85
C ALA A 148 -12.13 5.49 -4.78
N PHE A 149 -12.18 5.15 -3.48
CA PHE A 149 -11.72 6.08 -2.42
C PHE A 149 -10.20 6.28 -2.50
N PHE A 150 -9.49 5.21 -2.89
CA PHE A 150 -8.12 5.36 -3.32
C PHE A 150 -8.05 6.21 -4.61
N GLY A 151 -8.97 6.06 -5.57
CA GLY A 151 -9.15 6.95 -6.75
C GLY A 151 -8.03 6.87 -7.79
N SER A 152 -6.80 6.76 -7.32
CA SER A 152 -5.65 6.16 -7.96
C SER A 152 -4.63 5.88 -6.86
N TYR A 153 -4.07 4.67 -6.81
CA TYR A 153 -2.92 4.41 -5.94
C TYR A 153 -1.74 3.94 -6.76
N ASP A 154 -0.57 4.34 -6.26
CA ASP A 154 0.72 4.00 -6.80
C ASP A 154 1.32 2.88 -5.97
N GLN A 155 1.69 1.77 -6.62
CA GLN A 155 2.32 0.64 -5.96
C GLN A 155 3.70 0.40 -6.54
N VAL A 156 4.68 0.20 -5.67
CA VAL A 156 5.99 -0.35 -6.02
C VAL A 156 6.17 -1.69 -5.33
N HIS A 157 6.84 -2.61 -6.02
CA HIS A 157 7.15 -3.93 -5.48
C HIS A 157 8.57 -4.34 -5.84
N GLN A 158 9.13 -5.22 -5.02
CA GLN A 158 10.44 -5.81 -5.24
C GLN A 158 10.47 -7.21 -4.65
N VAL A 159 10.82 -8.22 -5.45
CA VAL A 159 11.25 -9.52 -4.90
C VAL A 159 12.54 -9.29 -4.11
N ILE A 160 12.56 -9.68 -2.84
CA ILE A 160 13.70 -9.48 -1.93
C ILE A 160 14.41 -10.78 -1.57
N ASN A 161 13.76 -11.93 -1.79
CA ASN A 161 14.34 -13.24 -1.54
C ASN A 161 13.71 -14.28 -2.49
N VAL A 162 14.52 -15.21 -2.97
CA VAL A 162 14.08 -16.43 -3.68
C VAL A 162 14.85 -17.60 -3.07
N ASP A 163 14.12 -18.58 -2.57
CA ASP A 163 14.65 -19.78 -1.94
C ASP A 163 14.30 -21.01 -2.78
N LYS A 164 15.32 -21.54 -3.45
CA LYS A 164 15.23 -22.73 -4.30
C LYS A 164 14.98 -24.01 -3.50
N GLN A 165 15.53 -24.11 -2.30
CA GLN A 165 15.39 -25.32 -1.48
C GLN A 165 13.96 -25.46 -0.97
N ASN A 166 13.39 -24.36 -0.47
CA ASN A 166 12.04 -24.35 0.08
C ASN A 166 10.96 -23.99 -0.97
N ARG A 167 11.34 -23.82 -2.24
CA ARG A 167 10.45 -23.37 -3.34
C ARG A 167 9.56 -22.20 -2.91
N SER A 168 10.21 -21.16 -2.40
CA SER A 168 9.52 -19.97 -1.91
C SER A 168 10.18 -18.69 -2.40
N PHE A 169 9.44 -17.59 -2.37
CA PHE A 169 9.97 -16.26 -2.65
C PHE A 169 9.25 -15.22 -1.80
N THR A 170 9.96 -14.14 -1.46
CA THR A 170 9.40 -13.03 -0.68
C THR A 170 9.39 -11.76 -1.51
N VAL A 171 8.24 -11.08 -1.53
CA VAL A 171 8.02 -9.82 -2.23
C VAL A 171 7.70 -8.74 -1.22
N ALA A 172 8.39 -7.61 -1.31
CA ALA A 172 8.12 -6.41 -0.55
C ALA A 172 7.28 -5.45 -1.40
N PHE A 173 6.34 -4.76 -0.75
CA PHE A 173 5.42 -3.82 -1.38
C PHE A 173 5.39 -2.50 -0.62
N ALA A 174 5.26 -1.41 -1.37
CA ALA A 174 4.81 -0.13 -0.84
C ALA A 174 3.73 0.44 -1.74
N ALA A 175 2.64 0.90 -1.15
CA ALA A 175 1.56 1.59 -1.85
C ALA A 175 1.35 2.98 -1.28
N TYR A 176 1.11 3.95 -2.15
CA TYR A 176 0.82 5.33 -1.80
C TYR A 176 -0.53 5.76 -2.36
N ASN A 177 -1.30 6.43 -1.51
CA ASN A 177 -2.55 7.04 -1.87
C ASN A 177 -2.65 8.50 -1.41
N ALA A 178 -3.32 9.32 -2.22
CA ALA A 178 -3.74 10.66 -1.84
C ALA A 178 -5.24 10.86 -2.11
N THR A 179 -6.05 10.88 -1.06
CA THR A 179 -7.47 11.20 -1.11
C THR A 179 -7.67 12.68 -0.76
N GLY A 180 -8.30 13.46 -1.64
CA GLY A 180 -8.59 14.88 -1.39
C GLY A 180 -9.98 15.28 -1.89
N MET A 181 -10.40 16.52 -1.65
CA MET A 181 -11.76 17.01 -2.01
C MET A 181 -12.19 16.69 -3.45
N HIS A 182 -11.26 16.74 -4.40
CA HIS A 182 -11.52 16.51 -5.82
C HIS A 182 -11.82 15.06 -6.19
N SER A 183 -11.65 14.10 -5.28
CA SER A 183 -11.98 12.69 -5.55
C SER A 183 -13.49 12.46 -5.70
N LEU A 184 -14.34 13.32 -5.11
CA LEU A 184 -15.80 13.13 -5.07
C LEU A 184 -16.64 14.20 -5.79
N THR A 185 -16.04 15.22 -6.42
CA THR A 185 -16.75 16.37 -7.01
C THR A 185 -17.72 16.05 -8.16
N HIS A 186 -18.02 14.79 -8.43
CA HIS A 186 -19.02 14.36 -9.40
C HIS A 186 -20.21 13.61 -8.81
N PHE A 187 -20.21 13.23 -7.52
CA PHE A 187 -21.19 12.28 -6.98
C PHE A 187 -21.93 12.72 -5.72
N TRP A 188 -21.38 13.66 -4.92
CA TRP A 188 -22.13 14.20 -3.78
C TRP A 188 -22.79 15.53 -4.11
N PRO A 189 -24.09 15.71 -3.79
CA PRO A 189 -24.70 17.04 -3.76
C PRO A 189 -23.98 17.87 -2.70
N ASP A 190 -23.99 19.19 -2.91
CA ASP A 190 -23.29 20.21 -2.13
C ASP A 190 -22.99 19.76 -0.69
N VAL A 191 -21.71 19.47 -0.44
CA VAL A 191 -21.23 19.10 0.89
C VAL A 191 -21.70 20.16 1.86
N ALA A 192 -22.51 19.76 2.84
CA ALA A 192 -23.17 20.67 3.76
C ALA A 192 -22.17 21.70 4.33
N GLN A 193 -22.56 22.99 4.32
CA GLN A 193 -21.74 24.06 4.89
C GLN A 193 -21.30 23.67 6.31
N GLY A 194 -19.98 23.57 6.52
CA GLY A 194 -19.37 23.15 7.79
C GLY A 194 -18.63 21.81 7.77
N ARG A 195 -18.82 20.95 6.75
CA ARG A 195 -17.98 19.77 6.55
C ARG A 195 -16.76 20.12 5.69
N GLN A 196 -15.62 20.36 6.34
CA GLN A 196 -14.36 20.58 5.64
C GLN A 196 -13.79 19.23 5.22
N MET A 197 -13.85 18.87 3.94
CA MET A 197 -13.16 17.68 3.45
C MET A 197 -11.65 17.94 3.42
N ALA A 198 -10.85 17.08 4.06
CA ALA A 198 -9.40 17.26 4.11
C ALA A 198 -8.64 16.51 3.01
N ASN A 199 -7.33 16.70 2.94
CA ASN A 199 -6.43 15.83 2.17
C ASN A 199 -5.82 14.77 3.12
N LEU A 200 -5.98 13.50 2.76
CA LEU A 200 -5.34 12.37 3.42
C LEU A 200 -4.29 11.76 2.49
N HIS A 201 -3.08 11.60 3.02
CA HIS A 201 -1.98 10.91 2.37
C HIS A 201 -1.70 9.63 3.12
N GLN A 202 -1.91 8.47 2.49
CA GLN A 202 -1.75 7.17 3.14
C GLN A 202 -0.63 6.41 2.46
N THR A 203 0.25 5.81 3.25
CA THR A 203 1.29 4.93 2.73
C THR A 203 1.25 3.58 3.45
N TYR A 204 1.28 2.50 2.68
CA TYR A 204 1.13 1.13 3.15
C TYR A 204 2.39 0.35 2.80
N TYR A 205 2.90 -0.45 3.75
CA TYR A 205 4.10 -1.28 3.57
C TYR A 205 3.83 -2.70 4.05
N TRP A 206 4.23 -3.69 3.26
CA TRP A 206 4.13 -5.10 3.66
C TRP A 206 5.11 -5.99 2.89
N THR A 207 5.33 -7.20 3.41
CA THR A 207 5.99 -8.29 2.71
C THR A 207 5.06 -9.49 2.61
N VAL A 208 5.12 -10.21 1.49
CA VAL A 208 4.42 -11.49 1.30
C VAL A 208 5.44 -12.55 0.93
N THR A 209 5.44 -13.67 1.64
CA THR A 209 6.16 -14.88 1.24
C THR A 209 5.18 -15.83 0.58
N VAL A 210 5.50 -16.26 -0.63
CA VAL A 210 4.75 -17.27 -1.38
C VAL A 210 5.57 -18.55 -1.37
N THR A 211 4.92 -19.65 -1.04
CA THR A 211 5.48 -21.00 -1.05
C THR A 211 4.64 -21.87 -1.96
N GLU A 212 5.28 -22.70 -2.78
CA GLU A 212 4.63 -23.68 -3.65
C GLU A 212 4.21 -24.96 -2.92
#